data_AF-A0A9E4RT83-F1
#
_entry.id   AF-A0A9E4RT83-F1
#
_cell.length_a   1.000
_cell.length_b   1.000
_cell.length_c   1.000
_cell.angle_alpha   90.00
_cell.angle_beta   90.00
_cell.angle_gamma   90.00
#
_symmetry.space_group_name_H-M   'P 1'
#
loop_
_entity.id
_entity.type
_entity.pdbx_description
1 polymer ?
#
loop_
_entity_poly.entity_id
_entity_poly.type
_entity_poly.pdbx_seq_one_letter_code
_entity_poly.pdbx_strand_id
1 'polypeptide(L)' 'LHELCHIKQLNHSPKFWVSLGEIESDYKSLEAEVRQANEYVPRWVSSR' A
#
# COMPACT_ATOMS: atom_id res chain seq x y z
N LEU A 1 -0.31 9.24 -0.13
CA LEU A 1 -1.79 9.17 -0.21
C LEU A 1 -2.35 8.01 0.61
N HIS A 2 -1.80 6.80 0.48
CA HIS A 2 -2.14 5.62 1.30
C HIS A 2 -2.31 5.92 2.81
N GLU A 3 -1.26 6.45 3.46
CA GLU A 3 -1.31 6.76 4.91
C GLU A 3 -2.33 7.84 5.26
N LEU A 4 -2.59 8.79 4.36
CA LEU A 4 -3.61 9.82 4.58
C LEU A 4 -5.02 9.21 4.50
N CYS A 5 -5.23 8.20 3.65
CA CYS A 5 -6.50 7.47 3.61
C CYS A 5 -6.80 6.75 4.93
N HIS A 6 -5.77 6.39 5.72
CA HIS A 6 -5.97 5.79 7.04
C HIS A 6 -6.62 6.72 8.07
N ILE A 7 -6.59 8.04 7.87
CA ILE A 7 -7.35 9.00 8.70
C ILE A 7 -8.87 8.76 8.57
N LYS A 8 -9.33 8.27 7.42
CA LYS A 8 -10.74 7.98 7.13
C LYS A 8 -11.10 6.49 7.33
N GLN A 9 -10.18 5.59 6.98
CA GLN A 9 -10.40 4.13 7.01
C GLN A 9 -9.16 3.45 7.61
N LEU A 10 -9.23 3.03 8.87
CA LEU A 10 -8.07 2.50 9.60
C LEU A 10 -7.47 1.22 9.01
N ASN A 11 -8.23 0.48 8.21
CA ASN A 11 -7.80 -0.75 7.57
C ASN A 11 -7.99 -0.69 6.04
N HIS A 12 -7.36 -1.62 5.32
CA HIS A 12 -7.47 -1.78 3.86
C HIS A 12 -8.81 -2.41 3.43
N SER A 13 -9.93 -1.97 4.01
CA SER A 13 -11.27 -2.40 3.60
C SER A 13 -11.60 -1.93 2.18
N PRO A 14 -12.66 -2.45 1.53
CA PRO A 14 -13.07 -1.96 0.22
C PRO A 14 -13.28 -0.44 0.14
N LYS A 15 -13.77 0.19 1.23
CA LYS A 15 -13.95 1.65 1.31
C LYS A 15 -12.63 2.42 1.29
N PHE A 16 -11.56 1.86 1.86
CA PHE A 16 -10.23 2.42 1.78
C PHE A 16 -9.77 2.49 0.32
N TRP A 17 -9.91 1.39 -0.42
CA TRP A 17 -9.45 1.31 -1.80
C TRP A 17 -10.25 2.19 -2.76
N VAL A 18 -11.56 2.35 -2.53
CA VAL A 18 -12.37 3.34 -3.26
C VAL A 18 -11.83 4.75 -3.01
N SER A 19 -11.63 5.12 -1.73
CA SER A 19 -11.14 6.46 -1.36
C SER A 19 -9.73 6.73 -1.89
N LEU A 20 -8.85 5.73 -1.92
CA LEU A 20 -7.51 5.85 -2.46
C LEU A 20 -7.55 6.00 -3.99
N GLY A 21 -8.39 5.21 -4.67
CA GLY A 21 -8.54 5.26 -6.13
C GLY A 21 -9.17 6.55 -6.67
N GLU A 22 -9.95 7.25 -5.86
CA GLU A 22 -10.47 8.59 -6.18
C GLU A 22 -9.38 9.66 -6.23
N ILE A 23 -8.30 9.50 -5.45
CA ILE A 23 -7.22 10.48 -5.32
C ILE A 23 -6.00 10.07 -6.15
N GLU A 24 -5.71 8.77 -6.22
CA GLU A 24 -4.62 8.17 -6.98
C GLU A 24 -5.15 7.05 -7.87
N SER A 25 -5.37 7.35 -9.15
CA SER A 25 -5.92 6.38 -10.10
C SER A 25 -5.00 5.18 -10.32
N ASP A 26 -3.69 5.31 -10.13
CA ASP A 26 -2.71 4.24 -10.35
C ASP A 26 -2.37 3.45 -9.08
N TYR A 27 -3.21 3.56 -8.03
CA TYR A 27 -2.93 2.93 -6.74
C TYR A 27 -2.70 1.41 -6.83
N LYS A 28 -3.27 0.73 -7.83
CA LYS A 28 -3.12 -0.72 -8.01
C LYS A 28 -1.69 -1.10 -8.41
N SER A 29 -1.05 -0.31 -9.28
CA SER A 29 0.32 -0.55 -9.72
C SER A 29 1.27 -0.27 -8.56
N LEU A 30 1.06 0.85 -7.86
CA LEU A 30 1.83 1.21 -6.66
C LEU A 30 1.71 0.15 -5.56
N GLU A 31 0.51 -0.37 -5.29
CA GLU A 31 0.30 -1.47 -4.34
C GLU A 31 1.04 -2.75 -4.76
N ALA A 32 1.06 -3.05 -6.06
CA ALA A 32 1.80 -4.21 -6.58
C ALA A 32 3.32 -4.05 -6.39
N GLU A 33 3.86 -2.84 -6.58
CA GLU A 33 5.27 -2.55 -6.33
C GLU A 33 5.62 -2.70 -4.84
N VAL A 34 4.79 -2.18 -3.94
CA VAL A 34 4.99 -2.32 -2.49
C VAL A 34 5.02 -3.79 -2.07
N ARG A 35 4.14 -4.63 -2.64
CA ARG A 35 4.13 -6.08 -2.37
C ARG A 35 5.41 -6.79 -2.84
N GLN A 36 6.02 -6.30 -3.90
CA GLN A 36 7.27 -6.83 -4.44
C GLN A 36 8.50 -6.25 -3.74
N ALA A 37 8.34 -5.19 -2.94
CA ALA A 37 9.45 -4.45 -2.37
C ALA A 37 10.32 -5.25 -1.37
N ASN A 38 9.84 -6.40 -0.89
CA ASN A 38 10.65 -7.34 -0.12
C ASN A 38 11.94 -7.76 -0.85
N GLU A 39 11.97 -7.74 -2.18
CA GLU A 39 13.18 -8.04 -2.97
C GLU A 39 14.31 -7.01 -2.75
N TYR A 40 13.96 -5.77 -2.40
CA TYR A 40 14.92 -4.72 -2.09
C TYR A 40 15.43 -4.77 -0.65
N VAL A 41 14.78 -5.55 0.21
CA VAL A 41 15.19 -5.68 1.61
C VAL A 41 16.36 -6.66 1.69
N PRO A 42 17.54 -6.24 2.21
CA PRO A 42 18.68 -7.13 2.36
C PRO A 42 18.29 -8.39 3.15
N ARG A 43 18.75 -9.56 2.70
CA ARG A 43 18.36 -10.85 3.30
C ARG A 43 18.57 -10.91 4.81
N TRP A 44 19.60 -10.26 5.34
CA TRP A 44 19.89 -10.24 6.79
C TRP A 44 18.81 -9.52 7.62
N VAL A 45 17.98 -8.66 7.01
CA VAL A 45 16.83 -8.01 7.67
C VAL A 45 15.61 -8.94 7.68
N SER A 46 15.41 -9.72 6.61
CA SER A 46 14.25 -10.58 6.41
C SER A 46 14.42 -12.02 6.91
N SER A 47 15.66 -12.47 7.13
CA SER A 47 15.96 -13.74 7.79
C SER A 47 15.85 -13.59 9.31
N ARG A 48 14.64 -13.79 9.84
CA ARG A 48 14.43 -14.13 11.25
C ARG A 48 14.40 -15.64 11.43
#